data_AF-A0A953JMA3-F1
#
_entry.id   AF-A0A953JMA3-F1
#
_cell.length_a   1.000
_cell.length_b   1.000
_cell.length_c   1.000
_cell.angle_alpha   90.00
_cell.angle_beta   90.00
_cell.angle_gamma   90.00
#
_symmetry.space_group_name_H-M   'P 1'
#
loop_
_entity.id
_entity.type
_entity.pdbx_description
1 polymer ?
#
loop_
_entity_poly.entity_id
_entity_poly.type
_entity_poly.pdbx_seq_one_letter_code
_entity_poly.pdbx_strand_id
1 'polypeptide(L)'
;ALLALAASLTSVPPASDLPDDRVTWAEITERFTPKWPRFTSPNRADLGIPALQAQLDAEWRQRQEAQRPRAYTPGEGVLPPRNAQDIAWSEYNHNSAGIIVLLVGLAALLDAAGVPLARHWPLLFLGLAGFILLRSDPETWPLGDIPLLEGLRDPEVTQHKLAGLMVVGFALAEWAVRLGRARGRVRFVFPLAMLAGGVLLLTHNHAISNLKEGLLIELSHLSVAVLAVVAGCARWVELRGPAELVAPARRIWPVCLILIGTVLIFYREA
;
A
#
# COMPACT_ATOMS: atom_id res chain seq x y z
N ALA A 1 -12.80 0.22 14.49
CA ALA A 1 -11.70 -0.75 14.45
C ALA A 1 -12.22 -2.18 14.53
N LEU A 2 -12.72 -2.65 15.68
CA LEU A 2 -13.21 -4.04 15.81
C LEU A 2 -14.33 -4.41 14.82
N LEU A 3 -15.30 -3.51 14.61
CA LEU A 3 -16.35 -3.73 13.60
C LEU A 3 -15.80 -3.74 12.16
N ALA A 4 -14.78 -2.94 11.85
CA ALA A 4 -14.14 -2.92 10.54
C ALA A 4 -13.31 -4.19 10.31
N LEU A 5 -12.58 -4.64 11.35
CA LEU A 5 -11.86 -5.91 11.34
C LEU A 5 -12.80 -7.10 11.15
N ALA A 6 -13.93 -7.12 11.88
CA ALA A 6 -14.95 -8.14 11.72
C ALA A 6 -15.59 -8.08 10.33
N ALA A 7 -15.89 -6.89 9.82
CA ALA A 7 -16.42 -6.71 8.46
C ALA A 7 -15.45 -7.26 7.41
N SER A 8 -14.16 -6.88 7.43
CA SER A 8 -13.15 -7.42 6.50
C SER A 8 -13.09 -8.94 6.57
N LEU A 9 -12.88 -9.51 7.76
CA LEU A 9 -12.76 -10.97 7.96
C LEU A 9 -14.01 -11.77 7.57
N THR A 10 -15.18 -11.15 7.54
CA THR A 10 -16.47 -11.82 7.19
C THR A 10 -16.97 -11.48 5.79
N SER A 11 -16.34 -10.51 5.11
CA SER A 11 -16.76 -10.02 3.79
C SER A 11 -16.18 -10.81 2.61
N VAL A 12 -15.28 -11.75 2.88
CA VAL A 12 -14.59 -12.60 1.90
C VAL A 12 -14.56 -14.07 2.36
N PRO A 13 -14.35 -15.04 1.44
CA PRO A 13 -14.34 -16.46 1.77
C PRO A 13 -13.40 -16.82 2.94
N PRO A 14 -13.68 -17.89 3.70
CA PRO A 14 -14.52 -19.04 3.35
C PRO A 14 -16.00 -18.83 3.70
N ALA A 15 -16.83 -18.60 2.68
CA ALA A 15 -18.28 -18.65 2.79
C ALA A 15 -18.73 -20.11 2.55
N SER A 16 -19.75 -20.57 3.29
CA SER A 16 -20.20 -21.97 3.20
C SER A 16 -20.68 -22.37 1.80
N ASP A 17 -21.07 -21.38 1.00
CA ASP A 17 -21.59 -21.45 -0.36
C ASP A 17 -20.53 -21.31 -1.47
N LEU A 18 -19.25 -21.09 -1.13
CA LEU A 18 -18.12 -21.07 -2.08
C LEU A 18 -17.18 -22.29 -1.85
N PRO A 19 -17.44 -23.44 -2.50
CA PRO A 19 -16.65 -24.66 -2.33
C PRO A 19 -15.33 -24.66 -3.12
N ASP A 20 -15.28 -24.02 -4.30
CA ASP A 20 -14.18 -24.21 -5.27
C ASP A 20 -13.03 -23.18 -5.18
N ASP A 21 -13.25 -22.03 -4.53
CA ASP A 21 -12.26 -20.92 -4.42
C ASP A 21 -11.70 -20.73 -3.00
N ARG A 22 -11.58 -21.82 -2.24
CA ARG A 22 -11.06 -21.75 -0.86
C ARG A 22 -9.54 -21.62 -0.85
N VAL A 23 -9.06 -20.68 -0.05
CA VAL A 23 -7.64 -20.58 0.30
C VAL A 23 -7.26 -21.76 1.22
N THR A 24 -6.19 -22.45 0.87
CA THR A 24 -5.66 -23.57 1.66
C THR A 24 -4.63 -23.08 2.67
N TRP A 25 -4.38 -23.88 3.72
CA TRP A 25 -3.32 -23.59 4.69
C TRP A 25 -1.92 -23.54 4.07
N ALA A 26 -1.67 -24.34 3.03
CA ALA A 26 -0.41 -24.32 2.31
C ALA A 26 -0.18 -22.96 1.62
N GLU A 27 -1.21 -22.40 0.99
CA GLU A 27 -1.14 -21.10 0.30
C GLU A 27 -0.98 -19.93 1.28
N ILE A 28 -1.65 -20.00 2.44
CA ILE A 28 -1.42 -19.04 3.54
C ILE A 28 0.03 -19.15 4.03
N THR A 29 0.51 -20.37 4.26
CA THR A 29 1.88 -20.57 4.73
C THR A 29 2.89 -20.04 3.71
N GLU A 30 2.66 -20.30 2.42
CA GLU A 30 3.49 -19.79 1.34
C GLU A 30 3.51 -18.25 1.30
N ARG A 31 2.34 -17.62 1.46
CA ARG A 31 2.18 -16.16 1.53
C ARG A 31 3.00 -15.53 2.64
N PHE A 32 3.02 -16.16 3.82
CA PHE A 32 3.73 -15.66 5.00
C PHE A 32 5.15 -16.23 5.15
N THR A 33 5.62 -17.05 4.21
CA THR A 33 6.99 -17.55 4.23
C THR A 33 7.95 -16.42 3.82
N PRO A 34 8.87 -15.99 4.70
CA PRO A 34 9.78 -14.89 4.39
C PRO A 34 10.64 -15.22 3.17
N LYS A 35 10.70 -14.27 2.23
CA LYS A 35 11.58 -14.30 1.07
C LYS A 35 12.51 -13.11 1.12
N TRP A 36 13.72 -13.26 0.57
CA TRP A 36 14.66 -12.14 0.53
C TRP A 36 14.06 -10.97 -0.27
N PRO A 37 14.12 -9.72 0.22
CA PRO A 37 13.51 -8.58 -0.44
C PRO A 37 14.06 -8.39 -1.85
N ARG A 38 13.18 -7.99 -2.76
CA ARG A 38 13.52 -7.69 -4.14
C ARG A 38 14.08 -6.27 -4.23
N PHE A 39 15.36 -6.17 -4.61
CA PHE A 39 16.04 -4.90 -4.86
C PHE A 39 16.11 -4.51 -6.34
N THR A 40 15.54 -5.33 -7.21
CA THR A 40 15.54 -5.12 -8.67
C THR A 40 14.11 -5.11 -9.18
N SER A 41 13.71 -3.97 -9.76
CA SER A 41 12.41 -3.81 -10.40
C SER A 41 12.40 -4.48 -11.77
N PRO A 42 11.28 -5.11 -12.18
CA PRO A 42 11.07 -5.45 -13.59
C PRO A 42 10.93 -4.18 -14.44
N ASN A 43 11.03 -4.33 -15.76
CA ASN A 43 10.80 -3.24 -16.71
C ASN A 43 9.28 -2.99 -16.83
N ARG A 44 8.89 -1.71 -16.88
CA ARG A 44 7.50 -1.28 -17.08
C ARG A 44 6.89 -1.90 -18.34
N ALA A 45 7.66 -2.00 -19.43
CA ALA A 45 7.16 -2.52 -20.71
C ALA A 45 6.76 -4.00 -20.64
N ASP A 46 7.23 -4.75 -19.65
CA ASP A 46 6.96 -6.18 -19.49
C ASP A 46 5.76 -6.46 -18.56
N LEU A 47 5.16 -5.42 -17.97
CA LEU A 47 3.96 -5.54 -17.14
C LEU A 47 2.75 -5.91 -18.00
N GLY A 48 1.72 -6.51 -17.37
CA GLY A 48 0.58 -7.08 -18.10
C GLY A 48 -0.19 -6.04 -18.92
N ILE A 49 -0.50 -4.88 -18.33
CA ILE A 49 -1.28 -3.83 -18.99
C ILE A 49 -0.49 -3.07 -20.07
N PRO A 50 0.76 -2.60 -19.85
CA PRO A 50 1.54 -1.94 -20.90
C PRO A 50 1.79 -2.86 -22.08
N ALA A 51 2.09 -4.14 -21.82
CA ALA A 51 2.30 -5.13 -22.86
C ALA A 51 1.02 -5.37 -23.68
N LEU A 52 -0.14 -5.47 -23.02
CA LEU A 52 -1.43 -5.58 -23.69
C LEU A 52 -1.74 -4.35 -24.54
N GLN A 53 -1.54 -3.15 -23.99
CA GLN A 53 -1.80 -1.90 -24.72
C GLN A 53 -0.94 -1.83 -25.99
N ALA A 54 0.34 -2.16 -25.89
CA ALA A 54 1.23 -2.19 -27.05
C ALA A 54 0.79 -3.21 -28.12
N GLN A 55 0.25 -4.37 -27.70
CA GLN A 55 -0.33 -5.35 -28.62
C GLN A 55 -1.59 -4.81 -29.30
N LEU A 56 -2.52 -4.21 -28.55
CA LEU A 56 -3.75 -3.62 -29.07
C LEU A 56 -3.46 -2.47 -30.05
N ASP A 57 -2.47 -1.62 -29.77
CA ASP A 57 -2.05 -0.54 -30.66
C ASP A 57 -1.42 -1.07 -31.96
N ALA A 58 -0.69 -2.18 -31.89
CA ALA A 58 -0.16 -2.86 -33.07
C ALA A 58 -1.27 -3.49 -33.91
N GLU A 59 -2.24 -4.16 -33.28
CA GLU A 59 -3.40 -4.71 -33.96
C GLU A 59 -4.27 -3.64 -34.61
N TRP A 60 -4.50 -2.53 -33.92
CA TRP A 60 -5.28 -1.41 -34.44
C TRP A 60 -4.63 -0.82 -35.69
N ARG A 61 -3.30 -0.61 -35.67
CA ARG A 61 -2.53 -0.18 -36.85
C ARG A 61 -2.69 -1.17 -38.02
N GLN A 62 -2.57 -2.47 -37.75
CA GLN A 62 -2.78 -3.50 -38.77
C GLN A 62 -4.23 -3.50 -39.32
N ARG A 63 -5.24 -3.25 -38.48
CA ARG A 63 -6.65 -3.16 -38.92
C ARG A 63 -6.88 -1.95 -39.83
N GLN A 64 -6.24 -0.81 -39.55
CA GLN A 64 -6.31 0.37 -40.42
C GLN A 64 -5.68 0.11 -41.79
N GLU A 65 -4.60 -0.66 -41.83
CA GLU A 65 -3.92 -1.05 -43.06
C GLU A 65 -4.64 -2.17 -43.83
N ALA A 66 -5.47 -2.98 -43.15
CA ALA A 66 -6.16 -4.11 -43.74
C ALA A 66 -7.39 -3.70 -44.57
N GLN A 67 -7.39 -4.06 -45.86
CA GLN A 67 -8.52 -3.83 -46.77
C GLN A 67 -9.75 -4.74 -46.54
N ARG A 68 -9.69 -5.68 -45.57
CA ARG A 68 -10.78 -6.65 -45.31
C ARG A 68 -11.25 -6.59 -43.85
N PRO A 69 -12.57 -6.64 -43.59
CA PRO A 69 -13.11 -6.72 -42.23
C PRO A 69 -12.62 -8.01 -41.55
N ARG A 70 -12.06 -7.90 -40.33
CA ARG A 70 -11.79 -9.06 -39.47
C ARG A 70 -13.03 -9.40 -38.66
N ALA A 71 -13.29 -10.69 -38.46
CA ALA A 71 -14.39 -11.16 -37.60
C ALA A 71 -14.04 -10.92 -36.12
N TYR A 72 -15.05 -10.55 -35.33
CA TYR A 72 -14.93 -10.44 -33.88
C TYR A 72 -14.70 -11.81 -33.25
N THR A 73 -13.72 -11.91 -32.37
CA THR A 73 -13.46 -13.13 -31.59
C THR A 73 -14.11 -13.02 -30.22
N PRO A 74 -15.06 -13.90 -29.84
CA PRO A 74 -15.62 -13.88 -28.49
C PRO A 74 -14.52 -14.03 -27.42
N GLY A 75 -14.46 -13.10 -26.47
CA GLY A 75 -13.41 -13.04 -25.45
C GLY A 75 -12.24 -12.09 -25.77
N GLU A 76 -12.23 -11.48 -26.95
CA GLU A 76 -11.32 -10.40 -27.32
C GLU A 76 -11.57 -9.17 -26.43
N GLY A 77 -10.54 -8.68 -25.74
CA GLY A 77 -10.62 -7.54 -24.81
C GLY A 77 -10.75 -7.90 -23.32
N VAL A 78 -10.71 -9.18 -22.94
CA VAL A 78 -10.57 -9.58 -21.53
C VAL A 78 -9.15 -9.24 -21.07
N LEU A 79 -9.03 -8.51 -19.96
CA LEU A 79 -7.74 -8.17 -19.35
C LEU A 79 -6.98 -9.47 -18.97
N PRO A 80 -5.69 -9.58 -19.30
CA PRO A 80 -4.90 -10.74 -18.91
C PRO A 80 -4.77 -10.80 -17.38
N PRO A 81 -4.68 -12.01 -16.80
CA PRO A 81 -4.35 -12.16 -15.38
C PRO A 81 -2.97 -11.55 -15.08
N ARG A 82 -2.73 -11.17 -13.80
CA ARG A 82 -1.43 -10.65 -13.36
C ARG A 82 -0.32 -11.63 -13.75
N ASN A 83 0.68 -11.12 -14.45
CA ASN A 83 1.82 -11.91 -14.87
C ASN A 83 2.94 -11.88 -13.81
N ALA A 84 4.00 -12.65 -14.03
CA ALA A 84 5.14 -12.71 -13.09
C ALA A 84 5.83 -11.35 -12.88
N GLN A 85 5.75 -10.44 -13.86
CA GLN A 85 6.32 -9.09 -13.77
C GLN A 85 5.43 -8.17 -12.94
N ASP A 86 4.10 -8.28 -13.03
CA ASP A 86 3.17 -7.55 -12.16
C ASP A 86 3.38 -7.93 -10.69
N ILE A 87 3.54 -9.23 -10.42
CA ILE A 87 3.91 -9.76 -9.11
C ILE A 87 5.25 -9.19 -8.65
N ALA A 88 6.29 -9.26 -9.49
CA ALA A 88 7.62 -8.74 -9.14
C ALA A 88 7.64 -7.23 -8.92
N TRP A 89 6.83 -6.47 -9.68
CA TRP A 89 6.66 -5.02 -9.52
C TRP A 89 6.06 -4.69 -8.17
N SER A 90 5.00 -5.40 -7.79
CA SER A 90 4.33 -5.23 -6.50
C SER A 90 5.21 -5.67 -5.34
N GLU A 91 5.89 -6.83 -5.41
CA GLU A 91 6.87 -7.25 -4.39
C GLU A 91 7.93 -6.17 -4.17
N TYR A 92 8.54 -5.66 -5.26
CA TYR A 92 9.54 -4.59 -5.17
C TYR A 92 8.98 -3.33 -4.51
N ASN A 93 7.73 -2.94 -4.83
CA ASN A 93 7.09 -1.78 -4.24
C ASN A 93 6.89 -1.94 -2.74
N HIS A 94 6.36 -3.08 -2.30
CA HIS A 94 6.16 -3.38 -0.89
C HIS A 94 7.49 -3.46 -0.15
N ASN A 95 8.50 -4.15 -0.70
CA ASN A 95 9.80 -4.29 -0.04
C ASN A 95 10.49 -2.93 0.13
N SER A 96 10.46 -2.09 -0.92
CA SER A 96 11.03 -0.74 -0.89
C SER A 96 10.31 0.17 0.11
N ALA A 97 8.97 0.17 0.10
CA ALA A 97 8.16 0.89 1.08
C ALA A 97 8.46 0.40 2.51
N GLY A 98 8.62 -0.91 2.70
CA GLY A 98 8.95 -1.53 3.97
C GLY A 98 10.28 -1.05 4.55
N ILE A 99 11.31 -0.90 3.71
CA ILE A 99 12.60 -0.32 4.14
C ILE A 99 12.40 1.11 4.64
N ILE A 100 11.66 1.94 3.90
CA ILE A 100 11.42 3.34 4.30
C ILE A 100 10.64 3.40 5.62
N VAL A 101 9.57 2.60 5.76
CA VAL A 101 8.76 2.55 6.98
C VAL A 101 9.54 1.99 8.17
N LEU A 102 10.41 1.01 7.96
CA LEU A 102 11.32 0.49 8.98
C LEU A 102 12.25 1.60 9.48
N LEU A 103 12.87 2.35 8.56
CA LEU A 103 13.74 3.48 8.91
C LEU A 103 12.98 4.57 9.66
N VAL A 104 11.73 4.87 9.28
CA VAL A 104 10.86 5.78 10.04
C VAL A 104 10.68 5.28 11.47
N GLY A 105 10.29 4.02 11.65
CA GLY A 105 10.03 3.44 12.98
C GLY A 105 11.29 3.44 13.86
N LEU A 106 12.44 3.08 13.29
CA LEU A 106 13.73 3.13 13.99
C LEU A 106 14.11 4.56 14.39
N ALA A 107 14.00 5.52 13.46
CA ALA A 107 14.30 6.92 13.75
C ALA A 107 13.33 7.51 14.79
N ALA A 108 12.04 7.18 14.72
CA ALA A 108 11.06 7.55 15.74
C ALA A 108 11.39 6.97 17.12
N LEU A 109 11.90 5.74 17.18
CA LEU A 109 12.32 5.12 18.44
C LEU A 109 13.59 5.76 19.01
N LEU A 110 14.55 6.14 18.16
CA LEU A 110 15.75 6.89 18.55
C LEU A 110 15.40 8.29 19.06
N ASP A 111 14.43 8.96 18.45
CA ASP A 111 13.90 10.23 18.92
C ASP A 111 13.26 10.08 20.31
N ALA A 112 12.47 9.01 20.52
CA ALA A 112 11.92 8.69 21.84
C ALA A 112 13.01 8.41 22.91
N ALA A 113 14.19 7.94 22.48
CA ALA A 113 15.36 7.74 23.33
C ALA A 113 16.23 9.01 23.52
N GLY A 114 15.86 10.13 22.89
CA GLY A 114 16.52 11.43 23.08
C GLY A 114 17.61 11.76 22.06
N VAL A 115 17.75 11.01 20.97
CA VAL A 115 18.72 11.31 19.90
C VAL A 115 18.30 12.57 19.14
N PRO A 116 19.06 13.69 19.21
CA PRO A 116 18.58 14.97 18.70
C PRO A 116 18.27 14.98 17.20
N LEU A 117 19.09 14.34 16.37
CA LEU A 117 18.91 14.29 14.92
C LEU A 117 17.66 13.50 14.51
N ALA A 118 17.25 12.54 15.34
CA ALA A 118 16.15 11.64 15.05
C ALA A 118 14.78 12.35 15.03
N ARG A 119 14.66 13.56 15.60
CA ARG A 119 13.44 14.39 15.53
C ARG A 119 12.96 14.70 14.11
N HIS A 120 13.84 14.55 13.11
CA HIS A 120 13.57 14.78 11.70
C HIS A 120 13.01 13.55 10.97
N TRP A 121 12.73 12.44 11.68
CA TRP A 121 12.15 11.24 11.07
C TRP A 121 10.92 11.48 10.19
N PRO A 122 10.03 12.48 10.39
CA PRO A 122 8.88 12.65 9.50
C PRO A 122 9.29 12.96 8.05
N LEU A 123 10.50 13.47 7.81
CA LEU A 123 11.02 13.70 6.47
C LEU A 123 11.22 12.39 5.68
N LEU A 124 11.44 11.26 6.35
CA LEU A 124 11.52 9.95 5.67
C LEU A 124 10.19 9.57 5.03
N PHE A 125 9.05 9.99 5.60
CA PHE A 125 7.74 9.81 4.97
C PHE A 125 7.58 10.62 3.68
N LEU A 126 8.33 11.71 3.48
CA LEU A 126 8.34 12.40 2.18
C LEU A 126 9.01 11.54 1.10
N GLY A 127 10.02 10.74 1.48
CA GLY A 127 10.59 9.72 0.60
C GLY A 127 9.56 8.66 0.21
N LEU A 128 8.77 8.16 1.18
CA LEU A 128 7.67 7.23 0.91
C LEU A 128 6.58 7.86 0.02
N ALA A 129 6.20 9.11 0.28
CA ALA A 129 5.23 9.82 -0.54
C ALA A 129 5.72 10.00 -1.97
N GLY A 130 6.98 10.39 -2.16
CA GLY A 130 7.59 10.47 -3.47
C GLY A 130 7.59 9.11 -4.18
N PHE A 131 7.94 8.04 -3.46
CA PHE A 131 7.89 6.69 -4.00
C PHE A 131 6.48 6.31 -4.50
N ILE A 132 5.44 6.52 -3.68
CA ILE A 132 4.04 6.26 -4.04
C ILE A 132 3.61 7.10 -5.25
N LEU A 133 3.81 8.42 -5.19
CA LEU A 133 3.34 9.35 -6.24
C LEU A 133 3.97 9.08 -7.60
N LEU A 134 5.24 8.67 -7.62
CA LEU A 134 5.97 8.39 -8.84
C LEU A 134 5.68 6.99 -9.38
N ARG A 135 5.50 5.98 -8.51
CA ARG A 135 5.66 4.57 -8.92
C ARG A 135 4.41 3.70 -8.79
N SER A 136 3.44 4.08 -7.98
CA SER A 136 2.25 3.23 -7.74
C SER A 136 1.50 2.88 -9.02
N ASP A 137 1.51 3.79 -10.01
CA ASP A 137 0.74 3.66 -11.25
C ASP A 137 1.68 3.59 -12.47
N PRO A 138 2.04 2.39 -12.97
CA PRO A 138 2.95 2.26 -14.10
C PRO A 138 2.37 2.80 -15.42
N GLU A 139 1.05 2.85 -15.56
CA GLU A 139 0.39 3.36 -16.78
C GLU A 139 0.28 4.88 -16.83
N THR A 140 0.26 5.53 -15.66
CA THR A 140 -0.05 6.95 -15.55
C THR A 140 1.22 7.76 -15.34
N TRP A 141 1.20 9.02 -15.78
CA TRP A 141 2.23 10.00 -15.48
C TRP A 141 2.59 9.97 -13.97
N PRO A 142 3.90 10.01 -13.62
CA PRO A 142 5.03 10.34 -14.49
C PRO A 142 5.72 9.17 -15.18
N LEU A 143 5.37 7.92 -14.88
CA LEU A 143 6.05 6.76 -15.46
C LEU A 143 5.46 6.31 -16.79
N GLY A 144 4.15 6.37 -16.91
CA GLY A 144 3.44 5.92 -18.09
C GLY A 144 2.94 7.04 -18.98
N ASP A 145 2.33 6.62 -20.09
CA ASP A 145 1.95 7.49 -21.19
C ASP A 145 0.55 8.09 -20.99
N ILE A 146 -0.25 7.57 -20.04
CA ILE A 146 -1.56 8.13 -19.70
C ILE A 146 -1.36 9.46 -18.95
N PRO A 147 -1.90 10.59 -19.45
CA PRO A 147 -1.80 11.88 -18.78
C PRO A 147 -2.46 11.84 -17.40
N LEU A 148 -1.90 12.58 -16.43
CA LEU A 148 -2.38 12.58 -15.04
C LEU A 148 -3.90 12.78 -14.92
N LEU A 149 -4.47 13.79 -15.60
CA LEU A 149 -5.90 14.11 -15.48
C LEU A 149 -6.79 12.99 -16.04
N GLU A 150 -6.30 12.24 -17.02
CA GLU A 150 -7.00 11.10 -17.57
C GLU A 150 -6.90 9.89 -16.63
N GLY A 151 -5.70 9.63 -16.09
CA GLY A 151 -5.49 8.58 -15.10
C GLY A 151 -6.31 8.78 -13.81
N LEU A 152 -6.58 10.03 -13.41
CA LEU A 152 -7.47 10.33 -12.27
C LEU A 152 -8.94 9.93 -12.48
N ARG A 153 -9.33 9.43 -13.66
CA ARG A 153 -10.63 8.77 -13.85
C ARG A 153 -10.65 7.36 -13.29
N ASP A 154 -9.48 6.73 -13.13
CA ASP A 154 -9.32 5.46 -12.45
C ASP A 154 -9.38 5.67 -10.92
N PRO A 155 -10.32 5.02 -10.22
CA PRO A 155 -10.40 5.07 -8.77
C PRO A 155 -9.12 4.63 -8.05
N GLU A 156 -8.39 3.63 -8.59
CA GLU A 156 -7.16 3.11 -7.99
C GLU A 156 -6.04 4.15 -8.06
N VAL A 157 -5.82 4.75 -9.23
CA VAL A 157 -4.85 5.84 -9.43
C VAL A 157 -5.19 7.02 -8.52
N THR A 158 -6.47 7.37 -8.43
CA THR A 158 -6.94 8.45 -7.56
C THR A 158 -6.63 8.14 -6.09
N GLN A 159 -6.86 6.91 -5.64
CA GLN A 159 -6.52 6.48 -4.28
C GLN A 159 -5.02 6.58 -4.03
N HIS A 160 -4.16 6.14 -4.95
CA HIS A 160 -2.70 6.27 -4.81
C HIS A 160 -2.24 7.72 -4.72
N LYS A 161 -2.75 8.61 -5.59
CA LYS A 161 -2.37 10.04 -5.56
C LYS A 161 -2.85 10.71 -4.27
N LEU A 162 -4.09 10.45 -3.84
CA LEU A 162 -4.61 10.98 -2.59
C LEU A 162 -3.86 10.45 -1.37
N ALA A 163 -3.51 9.16 -1.36
CA ALA A 163 -2.71 8.55 -0.30
C ALA A 163 -1.32 9.21 -0.22
N GLY A 164 -0.63 9.37 -1.36
CA GLY A 164 0.66 10.06 -1.41
C GLY A 164 0.61 11.50 -0.90
N LEU A 165 -0.39 12.28 -1.32
CA LEU A 165 -0.61 13.66 -0.84
C LEU A 165 -0.95 13.70 0.65
N MET A 166 -1.73 12.75 1.15
CA MET A 166 -2.04 12.62 2.57
C MET A 166 -0.77 12.33 3.38
N VAL A 167 0.13 11.47 2.87
CA VAL A 167 1.44 11.20 3.48
C VAL A 167 2.29 12.47 3.58
N VAL A 168 2.34 13.28 2.51
CA VAL A 168 3.01 14.59 2.55
C VAL A 168 2.40 15.47 3.65
N GLY A 169 1.07 15.58 3.67
CA GLY A 169 0.35 16.43 4.61
C GLY A 169 0.65 16.11 6.07
N PHE A 170 0.53 14.83 6.46
CA PHE A 170 0.81 14.45 7.86
C PHE A 170 2.30 14.52 8.19
N ALA A 171 3.19 14.23 7.24
CA ALA A 171 4.64 14.29 7.46
C ALA A 171 5.09 15.71 7.75
N LEU A 172 4.63 16.69 6.96
CA LEU A 172 4.92 18.10 7.18
C LEU A 172 4.30 18.63 8.47
N ALA A 173 3.05 18.23 8.78
CA ALA A 173 2.39 18.61 10.02
C ALA A 173 3.14 18.09 11.26
N GLU A 174 3.50 16.80 11.27
CA GLU A 174 4.24 16.18 12.36
C GLU A 174 5.64 16.78 12.50
N TRP A 175 6.32 17.05 11.37
CA TRP A 175 7.62 17.72 11.39
C TRP A 175 7.54 19.12 12.00
N ALA A 176 6.55 19.92 11.61
CA ALA A 176 6.33 21.24 12.15
C ALA A 176 6.02 21.21 13.66
N VAL A 177 5.24 20.23 14.12
CA VAL A 177 4.95 20.02 15.54
C VAL A 177 6.24 19.68 16.32
N ARG A 178 7.08 18.79 15.77
CA ARG A 178 8.34 18.37 16.39
C ARG A 178 9.38 19.47 16.49
N LEU A 179 9.40 20.40 15.53
CA LEU A 179 10.23 21.59 15.59
C LEU A 179 9.65 22.72 16.45
N GLY A 180 8.47 22.51 17.06
CA GLY A 180 7.79 23.54 17.85
C GLY A 180 7.22 24.70 17.02
N ARG A 181 7.19 24.57 15.69
CA ARG A 181 6.66 25.56 14.74
C ARG A 181 5.14 25.52 14.62
N ALA A 182 4.52 24.38 14.93
CA ALA A 182 3.07 24.20 15.01
C ALA A 182 2.65 23.71 16.40
N ARG A 183 1.50 24.17 16.89
CA ARG A 183 0.96 23.85 18.23
C ARG A 183 -0.55 23.57 18.17
N GLY A 184 -1.12 23.17 19.29
CA GLY A 184 -2.58 22.95 19.40
C GLY A 184 -3.04 21.66 18.71
N ARG A 185 -4.04 21.75 17.84
CA ARG A 185 -4.70 20.58 17.24
C ARG A 185 -3.87 19.87 16.16
N VAL A 186 -2.87 20.54 15.56
CA VAL A 186 -2.04 19.98 14.48
C VAL A 186 -1.30 18.71 14.91
N ARG A 187 -0.95 18.57 16.19
CA ARG A 187 -0.32 17.36 16.75
C ARG A 187 -1.16 16.08 16.60
N PHE A 188 -2.47 16.20 16.35
CA PHE A 188 -3.35 15.06 16.15
C PHE A 188 -3.45 14.61 14.68
N VAL A 189 -2.88 15.36 13.72
CA VAL A 189 -2.93 15.00 12.30
C VAL A 189 -2.29 13.63 12.05
N PHE A 190 -1.10 13.41 12.61
CA PHE A 190 -0.39 12.13 12.45
C PHE A 190 -1.15 10.92 13.01
N PRO A 191 -1.55 10.89 14.30
CA PRO A 191 -2.32 9.74 14.80
C PRO A 191 -3.68 9.58 14.12
N LEU A 192 -4.34 10.67 13.69
CA LEU A 192 -5.57 10.57 12.88
C LEU A 192 -5.31 9.91 11.53
N ALA A 193 -4.23 10.30 10.84
CA ALA A 193 -3.87 9.71 9.56
C ALA A 193 -3.56 8.21 9.69
N MET A 194 -2.87 7.80 10.75
CA MET A 194 -2.61 6.38 11.03
C MET A 194 -3.90 5.59 11.29
N LEU A 195 -4.81 6.15 12.09
CA LEU A 195 -6.10 5.53 12.38
C LEU A 195 -6.98 5.45 11.12
N ALA A 196 -7.09 6.54 10.37
CA ALA A 196 -7.89 6.61 9.16
C ALA A 196 -7.33 5.69 8.07
N GLY A 197 -6.02 5.71 7.84
CA GLY A 197 -5.36 4.81 6.88
C GLY A 197 -5.49 3.35 7.28
N GLY A 198 -5.29 3.02 8.56
CA GLY A 198 -5.48 1.66 9.06
C GLY A 198 -6.92 1.18 8.94
N VAL A 199 -7.91 2.01 9.27
CA VAL A 199 -9.33 1.65 9.08
C VAL A 199 -9.69 1.54 7.59
N LEU A 200 -9.18 2.42 6.73
CA LEU A 200 -9.43 2.35 5.29
C LEU A 200 -8.90 1.04 4.71
N LEU A 201 -7.67 0.65 5.07
CA LEU A 201 -7.08 -0.64 4.69
C LEU A 201 -7.91 -1.83 5.18
N LEU A 202 -8.51 -1.74 6.38
CA LEU A 202 -9.45 -2.77 6.89
C LEU A 202 -10.79 -2.81 6.15
N THR A 203 -11.08 -1.88 5.25
CA THR A 203 -12.40 -1.77 4.59
C THR A 203 -12.33 -1.80 3.07
N HIS A 204 -11.11 -1.85 2.51
CA HIS A 204 -10.90 -1.93 1.08
C HIS A 204 -10.75 -3.39 0.63
N ASN A 205 -11.28 -3.74 -0.55
CA ASN A 205 -11.32 -5.09 -1.07
C ASN A 205 -10.63 -5.17 -2.44
N HIS A 206 -9.81 -6.20 -2.66
CA HIS A 206 -9.09 -6.44 -3.91
C HIS A 206 -9.82 -7.40 -4.88
N ALA A 207 -11.08 -7.74 -4.63
CA ALA A 207 -11.85 -8.76 -5.39
C ALA A 207 -12.36 -8.31 -6.78
N ILE A 208 -11.50 -7.76 -7.63
CA ILE A 208 -11.93 -7.27 -8.96
C ILE A 208 -12.00 -8.40 -9.99
N SER A 209 -11.21 -9.47 -9.87
CA SER A 209 -11.21 -10.58 -10.85
C SER A 209 -10.98 -11.99 -10.29
N ASN A 210 -10.21 -12.13 -9.19
CA ASN A 210 -9.93 -13.43 -8.56
C ASN A 210 -10.11 -13.33 -7.04
N LEU A 211 -11.18 -13.96 -6.52
CA LEU A 211 -11.55 -13.93 -5.10
C LEU A 211 -10.47 -14.51 -4.19
N LYS A 212 -9.81 -15.58 -4.64
CA LYS A 212 -8.79 -16.29 -3.87
C LYS A 212 -7.51 -15.47 -3.72
N GLU A 213 -7.04 -14.89 -4.82
CA GLU A 213 -5.87 -14.00 -4.82
C GLU A 213 -6.15 -12.72 -4.01
N GLY A 214 -7.34 -12.15 -4.17
CA GLY A 214 -7.80 -10.99 -3.39
C GLY A 214 -7.75 -11.25 -1.89
N LEU A 215 -8.23 -12.41 -1.44
CA LEU A 215 -8.18 -12.81 -0.03
C LEU A 215 -6.75 -12.99 0.49
N LEU A 216 -5.85 -13.62 -0.27
CA LEU A 216 -4.45 -13.77 0.15
C LEU A 216 -3.72 -12.42 0.28
N ILE A 217 -4.01 -11.49 -0.61
CA ILE A 217 -3.51 -10.10 -0.54
C ILE A 217 -4.09 -9.40 0.70
N GLU A 218 -5.41 -9.53 0.93
CA GLU A 218 -6.09 -8.94 2.09
C GLU A 218 -5.53 -9.45 3.42
N LEU A 219 -5.27 -10.76 3.55
CA LEU A 219 -4.64 -11.33 4.75
C LEU A 219 -3.29 -10.69 5.08
N SER A 220 -2.50 -10.35 4.05
CA SER A 220 -1.21 -9.68 4.22
C SER A 220 -1.42 -8.24 4.71
N HIS A 221 -2.34 -7.49 4.08
CA HIS A 221 -2.66 -6.11 4.44
C HIS A 221 -3.35 -5.97 5.80
N LEU A 222 -4.12 -6.97 6.22
CA LEU A 222 -4.81 -7.00 7.51
C LEU A 222 -3.83 -6.77 8.67
N SER A 223 -2.68 -7.44 8.64
CA SER A 223 -1.65 -7.31 9.67
C SER A 223 -1.11 -5.87 9.77
N VAL A 224 -0.83 -5.26 8.61
CA VAL A 224 -0.39 -3.86 8.50
C VAL A 224 -1.46 -2.90 9.01
N ALA A 225 -2.71 -3.14 8.63
CA ALA A 225 -3.85 -2.30 8.98
C ALA A 225 -4.11 -2.30 10.50
N VAL A 226 -4.08 -3.47 11.13
CA VAL A 226 -4.20 -3.60 12.59
C VAL A 226 -3.06 -2.89 13.31
N LEU A 227 -1.81 -3.10 12.87
CA LEU A 227 -0.64 -2.42 13.45
C LEU A 227 -0.73 -0.89 13.30
N ALA A 228 -1.24 -0.39 12.17
CA ALA A 228 -1.44 1.05 11.94
C ALA A 228 -2.48 1.63 12.89
N VAL A 229 -3.59 0.91 13.13
CA VAL A 229 -4.62 1.31 14.11
C VAL A 229 -4.03 1.34 15.53
N VAL A 230 -3.29 0.29 15.93
CA VAL A 230 -2.64 0.24 17.25
C VAL A 230 -1.65 1.38 17.42
N ALA A 231 -0.84 1.66 16.40
CA ALA A 231 0.11 2.76 16.41
C ALA A 231 -0.58 4.13 16.52
N GLY A 232 -1.65 4.35 15.78
CA GLY A 232 -2.45 5.58 15.85
C GLY A 232 -3.07 5.79 17.23
N CYS A 233 -3.63 4.73 17.83
CA CYS A 233 -4.13 4.74 19.20
C CYS A 233 -3.01 5.04 20.22
N ALA A 234 -1.87 4.36 20.12
CA ALA A 234 -0.73 4.59 21.00
C ALA A 234 -0.21 6.03 20.88
N ARG A 235 -0.05 6.56 19.67
CA ARG A 235 0.34 7.96 19.47
C ARG A 235 -0.69 8.94 20.03
N TRP A 236 -1.99 8.63 19.95
CA TRP A 236 -3.04 9.42 20.58
C TRP A 236 -2.92 9.45 22.11
N VAL A 237 -2.69 8.28 22.72
CA VAL A 237 -2.47 8.12 24.17
C VAL A 237 -1.21 8.86 24.60
N GLU A 238 -0.14 8.85 23.81
CA GLU A 238 1.07 9.63 24.13
C GLU A 238 0.77 11.14 24.23
N LEU A 239 -0.13 11.65 23.38
CA LEU A 239 -0.41 13.09 23.31
C LEU A 239 -1.44 13.60 24.33
N ARG A 240 -2.36 12.72 24.78
CA ARG A 240 -3.51 13.11 25.62
C ARG A 240 -3.96 12.05 26.63
N GLY A 241 -3.20 10.98 26.83
CA GLY A 241 -3.53 9.90 27.74
C GLY A 241 -3.14 10.17 29.20
N PRO A 242 -3.52 9.26 30.12
CA PRO A 242 -3.05 9.27 31.51
C PRO A 242 -1.52 9.19 31.60
N ALA A 243 -0.94 9.80 32.64
CA ALA A 243 0.50 9.90 32.79
C ALA A 243 1.20 8.54 32.81
N GLU A 244 0.60 7.52 33.43
CA GLU A 244 1.15 6.15 33.45
C GLU A 244 1.25 5.50 32.07
N LEU A 245 0.43 5.93 31.10
CA LEU A 245 0.39 5.34 29.75
C LEU A 245 1.26 6.09 28.73
N VAL A 246 1.71 7.31 29.02
CA VAL A 246 2.49 8.13 28.07
C VAL A 246 3.83 7.47 27.71
N ALA A 247 4.57 6.99 28.72
CA ALA A 247 5.88 6.38 28.51
C ALA A 247 5.82 5.09 27.66
N PRO A 248 4.94 4.11 27.93
CA PRO A 248 4.80 2.95 27.05
C PRO A 248 4.24 3.33 25.68
N ALA A 249 3.25 4.23 25.60
CA ALA A 249 2.68 4.68 24.34
C ALA A 249 3.72 5.27 23.39
N ARG A 250 4.66 6.09 23.91
CA ARG A 250 5.79 6.66 23.16
C ARG A 250 6.69 5.60 22.50
N ARG A 251 6.76 4.38 23.06
CA ARG A 251 7.55 3.26 22.52
C ARG A 251 6.73 2.31 21.65
N ILE A 252 5.43 2.17 21.90
CA ILE A 252 4.57 1.24 21.18
C ILE A 252 4.38 1.66 19.73
N TRP A 253 4.03 2.94 19.46
CA TRP A 253 3.73 3.34 18.09
C TRP A 253 4.93 3.24 17.13
N PRO A 254 6.18 3.58 17.51
CA PRO A 254 7.34 3.35 16.63
C PRO A 254 7.61 1.86 16.42
N VAL A 255 7.42 1.03 17.44
CA VAL A 255 7.56 -0.43 17.33
C VAL A 255 6.53 -0.98 16.34
N CYS A 256 5.28 -0.52 16.35
CA CYS A 256 4.31 -0.90 15.33
C CYS A 256 4.77 -0.52 13.92
N LEU A 257 5.38 0.66 13.71
CA LEU A 257 5.95 1.02 12.41
C LEU A 257 7.12 0.12 12.01
N ILE A 258 7.99 -0.26 12.95
CA ILE A 258 9.07 -1.24 12.71
C ILE A 258 8.48 -2.58 12.25
N LEU A 259 7.41 -3.05 12.91
CA LEU A 259 6.72 -4.28 12.54
C LEU A 259 6.05 -4.18 11.17
N ILE A 260 5.38 -3.06 10.86
CA ILE A 260 4.83 -2.81 9.52
C ILE A 260 5.93 -2.84 8.47
N GLY A 261 7.04 -2.12 8.70
CA GLY A 261 8.18 -2.11 7.79
C GLY A 261 8.75 -3.52 7.58
N THR A 262 8.83 -4.31 8.64
CA THR A 262 9.28 -5.71 8.57
C THR A 262 8.33 -6.58 7.75
N VAL A 263 7.02 -6.49 7.97
CA VAL A 263 6.00 -7.21 7.19
C VAL A 263 6.13 -6.85 5.70
N LEU A 264 6.32 -5.57 5.37
CA LEU A 264 6.45 -5.09 4.00
C LEU A 264 7.77 -5.52 3.34
N ILE A 265 8.88 -5.55 4.08
CA ILE A 265 10.18 -6.05 3.60
C ILE A 265 10.11 -7.53 3.21
N PHE A 266 9.36 -8.33 3.95
CA PHE A 266 9.15 -9.75 3.66
C PHE A 266 7.85 -10.04 2.91
N TYR A 267 7.18 -9.00 2.41
CA TYR A 267 5.96 -9.15 1.63
C TYR A 267 6.24 -9.98 0.38
N ARG A 268 5.38 -10.98 0.16
CA ARG A 268 5.38 -11.87 -0.99
C ARG A 268 3.99 -11.88 -1.60
N GLU A 269 3.92 -11.73 -2.91
CA GLU A 269 2.64 -11.76 -3.62
C GLU A 269 2.27 -13.14 -4.16
N ALA A 270 3.26 -13.95 -4.54
CA ALA A 270 3.08 -15.33 -4.97
C ALA A 270 4.36 -16.13 -4.70
#